data_AF-A0A934YJT4-F1
#
_entry.id   AF-A0A934YJT4-F1
#
_cell.length_a   1.000
_cell.length_b   1.000
_cell.length_c   1.000
_cell.angle_alpha   90.00
_cell.angle_beta   90.00
_cell.angle_gamma   90.00
#
_symmetry.space_group_name_H-M   'P 1'
#
loop_
_entity.id
_entity.type
_entity.pdbx_description
1 polymer ?
#
loop_
_entity_poly.entity_id
_entity_poly.type
_entity_poly.pdbx_seq_one_letter_code
_entity_poly.pdbx_strand_id
1 'polypeptide(L)'
;MRARTPLSVLSFGVGCMLLFGGGQGCGDAAPPPSRTLSLRAGTTTVEIATGAFGLSFVQDGERVTGTIARGDDAHAPAMAAHEVLEEQGRGLPGWDGYAPVVGPWALSGRARVLSETGDSARVAIEAPGGEVELTVSVRARRVELIFEAKGGAPAWNKLGLTLGAAPDEHFFGMGERFASTDHRGLALYSWAEEGGVGKGESAPRAYDNPGPNGPSMTYFPVPFFLSSRGFGVHLDTTFRTAVDFAERRADALTLTADTARLRVVVYLSRDPKDSLGAFVADTGRPFVPAPWVFGPRRRVGVNAMVDGVPEWKLLRDRDIPITTIDDAVHFLPARSEAGREETLREWTRTVHAAGYKVVAYVNPYVATAPEIADDFAYGRDRGLFLTEPSGKPGLTIFSSGRLLELASIDLTQPEGVAWFQSLLRRPLALGYDGWMHDFGEYTERRWRAKDGRTGVELHNLYPVLSAKAAHELLEKERPGDYLFFVRVPVGGWHRAVVRRARRRGRGAGVVRPRGRGRARRVRPVRRGGPSRRRRAHAGEHGAGPGVRGGPRRPRAAREGAARAAREVGRAAPALSRGCGESASTRRGPSRSARGDGRGRRGRIRPRST
;
A
#
# COMPACT_ATOMS: atom_id res chain seq x y z
N MET A 1 -72.98 17.61 6.72
CA MET A 1 -73.71 17.78 8.00
C MET A 1 -72.81 18.51 9.00
N ARG A 2 -73.42 19.20 9.98
CA ARG A 2 -72.82 20.00 11.09
C ARG A 2 -71.46 19.45 11.58
N ALA A 3 -70.35 20.20 11.69
CA ALA A 3 -70.09 21.46 12.39
C ALA A 3 -70.27 21.39 13.92
N ARG A 4 -69.15 21.38 14.68
CA ARG A 4 -68.81 22.36 15.75
C ARG A 4 -67.49 22.04 16.48
N THR A 5 -66.93 23.09 17.06
CA THR A 5 -65.61 23.19 17.70
C THR A 5 -65.72 23.05 19.25
N PRO A 6 -64.70 23.41 20.07
CA PRO A 6 -64.12 22.54 21.10
C PRO A 6 -64.75 22.70 22.50
N LEU A 7 -64.19 22.00 23.50
CA LEU A 7 -64.31 22.40 24.91
C LEU A 7 -62.97 22.40 25.63
N SER A 8 -62.70 23.50 26.34
CA SER A 8 -61.70 23.63 27.39
C SER A 8 -62.42 23.57 28.74
N VAL A 9 -61.85 22.94 29.77
CA VAL A 9 -62.30 23.08 31.16
C VAL A 9 -61.09 23.24 32.08
N LEU A 10 -61.20 24.16 33.03
CA LEU A 10 -60.16 24.53 33.99
C LEU A 10 -60.07 23.57 35.19
N SER A 11 -58.85 23.50 35.73
CA SER A 11 -58.46 23.50 37.15
C SER A 11 -59.39 22.88 38.22
N PHE A 12 -58.82 21.94 38.96
CA PHE A 12 -58.89 21.96 40.43
C PHE A 12 -57.48 21.76 41.00
N GLY A 13 -57.10 22.58 41.98
CA GLY A 13 -55.84 22.44 42.70
C GLY A 13 -56.09 22.15 44.18
N VAL A 14 -55.27 21.28 44.75
CA VAL A 14 -55.00 21.19 46.19
C VAL A 14 -53.50 20.95 46.31
N GLY A 15 -52.80 21.84 47.02
CA GLY A 15 -51.35 21.73 47.20
C GLY A 15 -50.97 21.10 48.53
N CYS A 16 -49.69 20.73 48.67
CA CYS A 16 -49.05 20.65 49.98
C CYS A 16 -47.56 21.04 49.90
N MET A 17 -47.23 22.12 50.58
CA MET A 17 -45.93 22.43 51.22
C MET A 17 -45.42 21.22 52.04
N LEU A 18 -44.14 21.00 52.41
CA LEU A 18 -42.84 21.69 52.41
C LEU A 18 -41.75 20.57 52.23
N LEU A 19 -40.45 20.79 51.98
CA LEU A 19 -39.45 21.42 52.84
C LEU A 19 -38.16 21.66 52.05
N PHE A 20 -37.52 22.83 52.23
CA PHE A 20 -36.13 23.05 51.82
C PHE A 20 -35.17 22.47 52.86
N GLY A 21 -34.41 21.44 52.49
CA GLY A 21 -33.24 20.98 53.25
C GLY A 21 -31.97 21.64 52.72
N GLY A 22 -31.38 22.55 53.49
CA GLY A 22 -30.09 23.15 53.16
C GLY A 22 -28.91 22.32 53.67
N GLY A 23 -27.80 22.33 52.93
CA GLY A 23 -26.48 21.99 53.48
C GLY A 23 -25.82 20.73 52.92
N GLN A 24 -25.16 20.87 51.77
CA GLN A 24 -23.71 20.59 51.65
C GLN A 24 -23.20 21.13 50.31
N GLY A 25 -22.34 22.13 50.38
CA GLY A 25 -21.66 22.65 49.21
C GLY A 25 -20.57 21.68 48.75
N CYS A 26 -20.87 20.87 47.74
CA CYS A 26 -19.81 20.41 46.84
C CYS A 26 -19.23 21.66 46.19
N GLY A 27 -17.96 21.97 46.48
CA GLY A 27 -17.32 23.14 45.91
C GLY A 27 -17.27 23.02 44.40
N ASP A 28 -17.91 23.96 43.71
CA ASP A 28 -17.56 24.30 42.32
C ASP A 28 -16.12 24.81 42.32
N ALA A 29 -15.17 23.87 42.33
CA ALA A 29 -13.78 24.16 42.05
C ALA A 29 -13.76 24.79 40.66
N ALA A 30 -13.48 26.09 40.61
CA ALA A 30 -13.42 26.85 39.37
C ALA A 30 -12.58 26.04 38.37
N PRO A 31 -13.08 25.82 37.13
CA PRO A 31 -12.40 24.95 36.19
C PRO A 31 -10.95 25.42 36.04
N PRO A 32 -9.96 24.53 36.17
CA PRO A 32 -8.56 24.93 36.19
C PRO A 32 -8.25 25.75 34.94
N PRO A 33 -7.51 26.86 35.07
CA PRO A 33 -7.38 27.86 34.01
C PRO A 33 -6.91 27.22 32.71
N SER A 34 -7.62 27.52 31.62
CA SER A 34 -7.30 27.02 30.29
C SER A 34 -5.87 27.40 29.92
N ARG A 35 -4.98 26.41 29.88
CA ARG A 35 -3.57 26.61 29.58
C ARG A 35 -3.34 26.33 28.10
N THR A 36 -2.49 27.13 27.47
CA THR A 36 -1.96 26.83 26.14
C THR A 36 -0.47 26.58 26.28
N LEU A 37 -0.04 25.34 26.01
CA LEU A 37 1.38 25.00 25.93
C LEU A 37 1.92 25.45 24.57
N SER A 38 3.19 25.85 24.49
CA SER A 38 3.80 26.33 23.24
C SER A 38 5.16 25.66 23.04
N LEU A 39 5.17 24.54 22.33
CA LEU A 39 6.35 23.73 22.05
C LEU A 39 7.03 24.25 20.79
N ARG A 40 8.34 24.48 20.81
CA ARG A 40 9.06 25.14 19.71
C ARG A 40 10.35 24.41 19.34
N ALA A 41 10.60 24.30 18.04
CA ALA A 41 11.91 23.93 17.50
C ALA A 41 12.21 24.73 16.23
N GLY A 42 13.04 25.77 16.36
CA GLY A 42 13.32 26.72 15.28
C GLY A 42 12.06 27.46 14.84
N THR A 43 11.72 27.35 13.56
CA THR A 43 10.56 28.01 12.92
C THR A 43 9.22 27.34 13.24
N THR A 44 9.24 26.13 13.79
CA THR A 44 8.05 25.32 14.04
C THR A 44 7.59 25.52 15.49
N THR A 45 6.31 25.83 15.67
CA THR A 45 5.65 25.90 16.97
C THR A 45 4.41 24.99 16.95
N VAL A 46 4.19 24.23 18.03
CA VAL A 46 2.95 23.46 18.26
C VAL A 46 2.32 23.99 19.52
N GLU A 47 1.08 24.46 19.40
CA GLU A 47 0.31 24.97 20.54
C GLU A 47 -0.69 23.91 20.98
N ILE A 48 -0.77 23.65 22.29
CA ILE A 48 -1.68 22.66 22.88
C ILE A 48 -2.61 23.39 23.83
N ALA A 49 -3.84 23.63 23.40
CA ALA A 49 -4.89 24.14 24.28
C ALA A 49 -5.40 23.00 25.17
N THR A 50 -5.49 23.23 26.48
CA THR A 50 -5.91 22.20 27.45
C THR A 50 -7.36 22.35 27.93
N GLY A 51 -7.93 23.56 27.85
CA GLY A 51 -9.29 23.85 28.35
C GLY A 51 -10.41 23.41 27.40
N ALA A 52 -10.29 23.76 26.12
CA ALA A 52 -10.94 23.05 25.03
C ALA A 52 -9.81 22.37 24.26
N PHE A 53 -9.71 21.05 24.33
CA PHE A 53 -8.53 20.34 23.83
C PHE A 53 -8.36 20.58 22.33
N GLY A 54 -7.16 21.04 21.95
CA GLY A 54 -6.84 21.24 20.54
C GLY A 54 -5.35 21.48 20.29
N LEU A 55 -4.95 21.20 19.05
CA LEU A 55 -3.58 21.37 18.55
C LEU A 55 -3.57 22.45 17.44
N SER A 56 -2.61 23.35 17.48
CA SER A 56 -2.31 24.31 16.41
C SER A 56 -0.89 24.06 15.90
N PHE A 57 -0.72 23.88 14.60
CA PHE A 57 0.60 23.67 13.98
C PHE A 57 1.00 24.94 13.24
N VAL A 58 2.03 25.60 13.74
CA VAL A 58 2.51 26.89 13.25
C VAL A 58 3.91 26.71 12.66
N GLN A 59 4.13 27.25 11.47
CA GLN A 59 5.42 27.23 10.77
C GLN A 59 5.70 28.64 10.23
N ASP A 60 6.89 29.16 10.52
CA ASP A 60 7.31 30.51 10.11
C ASP A 60 6.37 31.63 10.62
N GLY A 61 5.70 31.39 11.76
CA GLY A 61 4.75 32.33 12.38
C GLY A 61 3.30 32.21 11.90
N GLU A 62 3.04 31.44 10.84
CA GLU A 62 1.69 31.20 10.30
C GLU A 62 1.12 29.85 10.73
N ARG A 63 -0.19 29.79 10.99
CA ARG A 63 -0.91 28.53 11.25
C ARG A 63 -1.10 27.75 9.95
N VAL A 64 -0.48 26.57 9.86
CA VAL A 64 -0.56 25.66 8.70
C VAL A 64 -1.80 24.77 8.78
N THR A 65 -2.04 24.19 9.95
CA THR A 65 -3.23 23.37 10.24
C THR A 65 -3.47 23.31 11.75
N GLY A 66 -4.48 22.57 12.19
CA GLY A 66 -4.78 22.32 13.59
C GLY A 66 -6.02 21.47 13.73
N THR A 67 -6.31 21.03 14.95
CA THR A 67 -7.57 20.32 15.23
C THR A 67 -8.77 21.23 14.96
N ILE A 68 -9.89 20.60 14.62
CA ILE A 68 -11.16 21.30 14.42
C ILE A 68 -11.63 21.99 15.71
N ALA A 69 -12.27 23.16 15.58
CA ALA A 69 -12.68 23.96 16.76
C ALA A 69 -13.94 23.43 17.46
N ARG A 70 -14.77 22.64 16.76
CA ARG A 70 -15.97 21.97 17.28
C ARG A 70 -16.14 20.63 16.60
N GLY A 71 -16.02 19.55 17.37
CA GLY A 71 -16.35 18.20 16.93
C GLY A 71 -17.80 17.84 17.22
N ASP A 72 -18.28 16.86 16.48
CA ASP A 72 -19.40 15.99 16.80
C ASP A 72 -18.83 14.59 17.14
N ASP A 73 -19.70 13.60 17.37
CA ASP A 73 -19.32 12.24 17.75
C ASP A 73 -18.31 11.58 16.80
N ALA A 74 -18.31 11.92 15.50
CA ALA A 74 -17.39 11.31 14.51
C ALA A 74 -16.17 12.19 14.19
N HIS A 75 -16.15 13.46 14.65
CA HIS A 75 -15.20 14.48 14.20
C HIS A 75 -14.56 15.27 15.35
N ALA A 76 -14.24 14.64 16.48
CA ALA A 76 -13.56 15.29 17.61
C ALA A 76 -12.04 15.51 17.40
N PRO A 77 -11.43 16.53 18.05
CA PRO A 77 -9.98 16.80 18.04
C PRO A 77 -9.10 15.58 18.39
N ALA A 78 -9.51 14.81 19.39
CA ALA A 78 -9.00 13.47 19.68
C ALA A 78 -10.20 12.60 20.07
N MET A 79 -10.19 11.35 19.64
CA MET A 79 -11.30 10.41 19.84
C MET A 79 -10.76 8.99 20.09
N ALA A 80 -11.49 8.22 20.89
CA ALA A 80 -11.24 6.80 21.11
C ALA A 80 -12.56 6.02 21.03
N ALA A 81 -12.53 4.78 20.55
CA ALA A 81 -13.70 3.92 20.52
C ALA A 81 -13.30 2.45 20.74
N HIS A 82 -14.30 1.63 21.04
CA HIS A 82 -14.21 0.19 20.91
C HIS A 82 -14.90 -0.24 19.61
N GLU A 83 -14.16 -0.91 18.73
CA GLU A 83 -14.63 -1.53 17.51
C GLU A 83 -14.71 -3.04 17.69
N VAL A 84 -15.87 -3.61 17.35
CA VAL A 84 -16.06 -5.06 17.20
C VAL A 84 -16.00 -5.38 15.71
N LEU A 85 -15.20 -6.40 15.36
CA LEU A 85 -15.13 -6.92 14.00
C LEU A 85 -16.21 -7.98 13.81
N GLU A 86 -17.22 -7.71 12.98
CA GLU A 86 -18.12 -8.75 12.49
C GLU A 86 -17.50 -9.39 11.24
N GLU A 87 -17.20 -10.69 11.30
CA GLU A 87 -16.67 -11.43 10.15
C GLU A 87 -17.82 -11.70 9.17
N GLN A 88 -17.90 -10.93 8.08
CA GLN A 88 -18.87 -11.21 7.03
C GLN A 88 -18.49 -12.46 6.24
N GLY A 89 -19.52 -13.23 5.85
CA GLY A 89 -19.36 -14.48 5.10
C GLY A 89 -18.55 -14.27 3.83
N ARG A 90 -17.41 -14.95 3.74
CA ARG A 90 -16.43 -14.75 2.67
C ARG A 90 -16.80 -15.51 1.41
N GLY A 91 -16.57 -14.90 0.25
CA GLY A 91 -16.58 -15.62 -1.03
C GLY A 91 -15.36 -16.53 -1.22
N LEU A 92 -14.20 -16.12 -0.70
CA LEU A 92 -12.91 -16.83 -0.83
C LEU A 92 -12.03 -16.66 0.43
N PRO A 93 -11.27 -17.68 0.87
CA PRO A 93 -10.25 -17.54 1.92
C PRO A 93 -9.15 -16.55 1.55
N GLY A 94 -8.68 -15.76 2.52
CA GLY A 94 -7.72 -14.66 2.32
C GLY A 94 -8.29 -13.33 1.82
N TRP A 95 -9.56 -13.28 1.39
CA TRP A 95 -10.21 -12.04 0.97
C TRP A 95 -10.89 -11.35 2.16
N ASP A 96 -10.87 -10.01 2.18
CA ASP A 96 -11.25 -9.26 3.37
C ASP A 96 -12.74 -8.91 3.47
N GLY A 97 -13.46 -9.64 4.32
CA GLY A 97 -14.81 -9.29 4.78
C GLY A 97 -14.78 -8.37 6.00
N TYR A 98 -14.31 -7.12 5.85
CA TYR A 98 -14.27 -6.12 6.93
C TYR A 98 -15.57 -5.32 7.02
N ALA A 99 -16.40 -5.64 8.02
CA ALA A 99 -17.53 -4.83 8.46
C ALA A 99 -17.40 -4.51 9.95
N PRO A 100 -16.86 -3.33 10.31
CA PRO A 100 -16.69 -2.95 11.71
C PRO A 100 -18.00 -2.43 12.30
N VAL A 101 -18.31 -2.87 13.51
CA VAL A 101 -19.28 -2.20 14.37
C VAL A 101 -18.50 -1.34 15.35
N VAL A 102 -18.39 -0.05 15.03
CA VAL A 102 -17.75 0.95 15.91
C VAL A 102 -18.75 1.35 16.98
N GLY A 103 -18.38 1.14 18.26
CA GLY A 103 -19.15 1.62 19.40
C GLY A 103 -19.13 3.15 19.52
N PRO A 104 -19.78 3.73 20.55
CA PRO A 104 -19.80 5.17 20.74
C PRO A 104 -18.37 5.71 20.90
N TRP A 105 -18.08 6.80 20.19
CA TRP A 105 -16.82 7.51 20.34
C TRP A 105 -16.78 8.23 21.68
N ALA A 106 -15.77 7.91 22.48
CA ALA A 106 -15.39 8.67 23.65
C ALA A 106 -14.72 9.97 23.19
N LEU A 107 -15.51 11.05 23.18
CA LEU A 107 -15.03 12.40 22.86
C LEU A 107 -14.30 13.01 24.04
N SER A 108 -13.28 13.80 23.73
CA SER A 108 -12.55 14.57 24.71
C SER A 108 -12.76 16.08 24.57
N GLY A 109 -13.00 16.75 25.69
CA GLY A 109 -13.08 18.21 25.76
C GLY A 109 -11.92 18.88 26.48
N ARG A 110 -11.26 18.20 27.42
CA ARG A 110 -10.22 18.79 28.29
C ARG A 110 -8.96 17.92 28.32
N ALA A 111 -7.83 18.54 28.64
CA ALA A 111 -6.58 17.85 28.90
C ALA A 111 -5.90 18.34 30.17
N ARG A 112 -5.18 17.45 30.83
CA ARG A 112 -4.36 17.69 32.02
C ARG A 112 -2.89 17.51 31.63
N VAL A 113 -2.05 18.49 31.97
CA VAL A 113 -0.60 18.41 31.68
C VAL A 113 0.04 17.38 32.60
N LEU A 114 0.78 16.43 32.02
CA LEU A 114 1.54 15.42 32.74
C LEU A 114 3.03 15.78 32.81
N SER A 115 3.59 16.29 31.72
CA SER A 115 4.95 16.84 31.66
C SER A 115 5.11 17.82 30.50
N GLU A 116 6.10 18.69 30.58
CA GLU A 116 6.39 19.70 29.57
C GLU A 116 7.88 20.07 29.58
N THR A 117 8.39 20.36 28.38
CA THR A 117 9.71 20.90 28.06
C THR A 117 9.51 21.93 26.94
N GLY A 118 10.57 22.65 26.55
CA GLY A 118 10.46 23.64 25.47
C GLY A 118 10.06 23.07 24.09
N ASP A 119 10.28 21.77 23.85
CA ASP A 119 10.08 21.10 22.55
C ASP A 119 9.16 19.85 22.62
N SER A 120 8.72 19.44 23.82
CA SER A 120 7.85 18.27 24.02
C SER A 120 6.92 18.42 25.24
N ALA A 121 5.71 17.87 25.16
CA ALA A 121 4.81 17.72 26.31
C ALA A 121 4.07 16.38 26.28
N ARG A 122 3.65 15.91 27.44
CA ARG A 122 2.69 14.83 27.61
C ARG A 122 1.45 15.38 28.29
N VAL A 123 0.28 15.11 27.73
CA VAL A 123 -1.02 15.50 28.28
C VAL A 123 -1.94 14.29 28.37
N ALA A 124 -2.69 14.18 29.46
CA ALA A 124 -3.80 13.23 29.59
C ALA A 124 -5.08 13.91 29.11
N ILE A 125 -5.67 13.40 28.04
CA ILE A 125 -6.89 13.93 27.45
C ILE A 125 -8.07 13.19 28.07
N GLU A 126 -8.94 13.91 28.80
CA GLU A 126 -10.07 13.33 29.54
C GLU A 126 -11.17 12.85 28.60
N ALA A 127 -11.69 11.63 28.82
CA ALA A 127 -12.81 11.08 28.05
C ALA A 127 -13.72 10.17 28.90
N PRO A 128 -15.00 9.94 28.55
CA PRO A 128 -15.89 9.10 29.35
C PRO A 128 -15.38 7.65 29.47
N GLY A 129 -15.00 7.22 30.67
CA GLY A 129 -14.50 5.86 30.94
C GLY A 129 -12.99 5.65 30.77
N GLY A 130 -12.20 6.72 30.62
CA GLY A 130 -10.73 6.61 30.55
C GLY A 130 -10.04 7.94 30.24
N GLU A 131 -8.79 7.86 29.79
CA GLU A 131 -8.08 9.00 29.20
C GLU A 131 -7.29 8.57 27.96
N VAL A 132 -7.03 9.50 27.03
CA VAL A 132 -6.09 9.30 25.93
C VAL A 132 -4.83 10.10 26.26
N GLU A 133 -3.73 9.42 26.53
CA GLU A 133 -2.47 10.11 26.73
C GLU A 133 -1.86 10.50 25.39
N LEU A 134 -1.64 11.80 25.19
CA LEU A 134 -0.95 12.34 24.03
C LEU A 134 0.45 12.81 24.44
N THR A 135 1.48 12.22 23.84
CA THR A 135 2.84 12.79 23.82
C THR A 135 3.05 13.55 22.52
N VAL A 136 3.41 14.83 22.61
CA VAL A 136 3.81 15.69 21.49
C VAL A 136 5.31 15.96 21.57
N SER A 137 6.03 15.89 20.45
CA SER A 137 7.40 16.40 20.35
C SER A 137 7.65 17.09 19.01
N VAL A 138 8.45 18.16 19.03
CA VAL A 138 8.72 19.03 17.89
C VAL A 138 10.22 19.01 17.60
N ARG A 139 10.61 18.70 16.35
CA ARG A 139 12.03 18.64 15.93
C ARG A 139 12.20 19.26 14.56
N ALA A 140 12.54 20.55 14.55
CA ALA A 140 12.40 21.40 13.36
C ALA A 140 11.00 21.20 12.74
N ARG A 141 10.91 21.10 11.41
CA ARG A 141 9.67 20.91 10.61
C ARG A 141 8.96 19.57 10.80
N ARG A 142 9.35 18.75 11.80
CA ARG A 142 8.76 17.43 12.07
C ARG A 142 8.14 17.40 13.46
N VAL A 143 6.83 17.23 13.51
CA VAL A 143 6.05 17.05 14.75
C VAL A 143 5.64 15.59 14.87
N GLU A 144 5.72 15.06 16.08
CA GLU A 144 5.38 13.68 16.39
C GLU A 144 4.36 13.65 17.53
N LEU A 145 3.22 13.01 17.26
CA LEU A 145 2.10 12.80 18.17
C LEU A 145 2.02 11.30 18.46
N ILE A 146 1.98 10.93 19.74
CA ILE A 146 1.77 9.54 20.16
C ILE A 146 0.56 9.53 21.09
N PHE A 147 -0.53 8.96 20.62
CA PHE A 147 -1.77 8.74 21.36
C PHE A 147 -1.76 7.32 21.94
N GLU A 148 -2.05 7.19 23.23
CA GLU A 148 -2.21 5.90 23.93
C GLU A 148 -3.53 5.90 24.70
N ALA A 149 -4.43 4.98 24.36
CA ALA A 149 -5.66 4.76 25.11
C ALA A 149 -5.38 4.17 26.50
N LYS A 150 -5.92 4.79 27.54
CA LYS A 150 -5.90 4.33 28.94
C LYS A 150 -7.33 4.20 29.46
N GLY A 151 -7.96 3.06 29.18
CA GLY A 151 -9.32 2.74 29.64
C GLY A 151 -10.28 2.38 28.51
N GLY A 152 -11.55 2.74 28.70
CA GLY A 152 -12.68 2.21 27.94
C GLY A 152 -13.24 0.93 28.59
N ALA A 153 -14.57 0.79 28.55
CA ALA A 153 -15.27 -0.43 28.95
C ALA A 153 -16.36 -0.75 27.90
N PRO A 154 -16.10 -1.64 26.93
CA PRO A 154 -14.86 -2.39 26.70
C PRO A 154 -13.65 -1.51 26.32
N ALA A 155 -12.44 -2.03 26.52
CA ALA A 155 -11.20 -1.29 26.31
C ALA A 155 -11.07 -0.76 24.88
N TRP A 156 -10.68 0.51 24.72
CA TRP A 156 -10.60 1.12 23.40
C TRP A 156 -9.51 0.49 22.54
N ASN A 157 -9.86 0.16 21.30
CA ASN A 157 -8.99 -0.44 20.29
C ASN A 157 -9.02 0.34 18.97
N LYS A 158 -9.68 1.50 18.92
CA LYS A 158 -9.69 2.43 17.79
C LYS A 158 -9.38 3.85 18.30
N LEU A 159 -8.46 4.55 17.63
CA LEU A 159 -8.06 5.92 17.96
C LEU A 159 -8.23 6.83 16.74
N GLY A 160 -8.47 8.12 16.97
CA GLY A 160 -8.54 9.11 15.90
C GLY A 160 -8.17 10.54 16.28
N LEU A 161 -7.94 11.35 15.24
CA LEU A 161 -7.53 12.75 15.27
C LEU A 161 -8.23 13.48 14.12
N THR A 162 -8.99 14.54 14.41
CA THR A 162 -9.61 15.39 13.38
C THR A 162 -8.91 16.73 13.28
N LEU A 163 -8.32 16.98 12.10
CA LEU A 163 -7.81 18.28 11.69
C LEU A 163 -8.90 19.08 10.97
N GLY A 164 -8.81 20.41 10.98
CA GLY A 164 -9.63 21.24 10.10
C GLY A 164 -9.14 21.15 8.65
N ALA A 165 -10.08 21.11 7.70
CA ALA A 165 -9.82 21.16 6.26
C ALA A 165 -10.39 22.44 5.66
N ALA A 166 -9.61 23.16 4.83
CA ALA A 166 -10.14 24.32 4.10
C ALA A 166 -11.02 23.88 2.90
N PRO A 167 -11.99 24.70 2.44
CA PRO A 167 -12.85 24.35 1.29
C PRO A 167 -12.09 24.10 -0.02
N ASP A 168 -10.93 24.73 -0.18
CA ASP A 168 -10.01 24.67 -1.33
C ASP A 168 -8.75 23.84 -1.03
N GLU A 169 -8.80 22.99 0.01
CA GLU A 169 -7.71 22.08 0.37
C GLU A 169 -7.80 20.77 -0.44
N HIS A 170 -6.67 20.39 -1.04
CA HIS A 170 -6.49 19.21 -1.87
C HIS A 170 -5.53 18.23 -1.20
N PHE A 171 -5.73 16.93 -1.41
CA PHE A 171 -5.03 15.87 -0.69
C PHE A 171 -4.45 14.81 -1.63
N PHE A 172 -3.18 14.45 -1.46
CA PHE A 172 -2.45 13.59 -2.40
C PHE A 172 -1.71 12.45 -1.69
N GLY A 173 -1.54 11.31 -2.34
CA GLY A 173 -0.77 10.17 -1.81
C GLY A 173 -1.67 8.99 -1.42
N MET A 174 -1.60 8.55 -0.17
CA MET A 174 -2.24 7.33 0.35
C MET A 174 -1.72 5.99 -0.23
N GLY A 175 -0.55 6.01 -0.87
CA GLY A 175 0.03 4.87 -1.59
C GLY A 175 -0.28 4.94 -3.09
N GLU A 176 -0.40 3.79 -3.74
CA GLU A 176 -0.94 3.69 -5.10
C GLU A 176 -2.47 3.66 -5.01
N ARG A 177 -3.15 4.59 -5.69
CA ARG A 177 -4.61 4.69 -5.73
C ARG A 177 -5.07 4.82 -7.17
N PHE A 178 -6.08 4.03 -7.53
CA PHE A 178 -6.54 3.90 -8.92
C PHE A 178 -7.70 4.84 -9.26
N ALA A 179 -8.52 5.22 -8.28
CA ALA A 179 -9.73 6.01 -8.51
C ALA A 179 -9.48 7.53 -8.72
N SER A 180 -8.54 8.14 -7.99
CA SER A 180 -8.23 9.57 -8.12
C SER A 180 -6.83 9.92 -7.62
N THR A 181 -6.32 11.09 -8.04
CA THR A 181 -5.06 11.67 -7.56
C THR A 181 -5.26 12.68 -6.44
N ASP A 182 -6.33 13.48 -6.51
CA ASP A 182 -6.79 14.34 -5.41
C ASP A 182 -7.90 13.61 -4.67
N HIS A 183 -7.72 13.43 -3.37
CA HIS A 183 -8.58 12.62 -2.51
C HIS A 183 -9.70 13.41 -1.83
N ARG A 184 -9.79 14.73 -2.05
CA ARG A 184 -10.84 15.56 -1.44
C ARG A 184 -12.25 14.99 -1.75
N GLY A 185 -13.06 14.81 -0.72
CA GLY A 185 -14.41 14.26 -0.81
C GLY A 185 -14.46 12.73 -0.79
N LEU A 186 -13.35 12.03 -0.51
CA LEU A 186 -13.30 10.57 -0.38
C LEU A 186 -12.90 10.15 1.04
N ALA A 187 -13.44 9.03 1.52
CA ALA A 187 -12.82 8.27 2.61
C ALA A 187 -12.00 7.10 2.05
N LEU A 188 -10.71 7.05 2.41
CA LEU A 188 -9.76 6.03 1.96
C LEU A 188 -9.14 5.27 3.13
N TYR A 189 -9.11 3.94 3.07
CA TYR A 189 -8.42 3.10 4.06
C TYR A 189 -7.07 2.56 3.59
N SER A 190 -6.21 2.20 4.54
CA SER A 190 -4.93 1.51 4.31
C SER A 190 -4.99 0.09 4.87
N TRP A 191 -5.32 -0.84 4.00
CA TRP A 191 -5.33 -2.28 4.21
C TRP A 191 -5.01 -2.90 2.84
N ALA A 192 -4.00 -3.76 2.76
CA ALA A 192 -3.54 -4.29 1.48
C ALA A 192 -4.53 -5.32 0.98
N GLU A 193 -5.19 -5.05 -0.14
CA GLU A 193 -6.18 -5.96 -0.71
C GLU A 193 -5.82 -6.20 -2.18
N GLU A 194 -6.51 -7.13 -2.84
CA GLU A 194 -6.30 -7.28 -4.28
C GLU A 194 -6.62 -6.01 -5.09
N GLY A 195 -6.20 -6.02 -6.35
CA GLY A 195 -6.76 -5.10 -7.34
C GLY A 195 -8.26 -5.38 -7.59
N GLY A 196 -8.89 -4.49 -8.37
CA GLY A 196 -10.33 -4.54 -8.59
C GLY A 196 -10.79 -5.79 -9.34
N VAL A 197 -11.45 -6.72 -8.65
CA VAL A 197 -11.97 -7.96 -9.25
C VAL A 197 -13.45 -7.87 -9.56
N GLY A 198 -13.78 -8.14 -10.82
CA GLY A 198 -15.14 -8.12 -11.36
C GLY A 198 -15.25 -7.21 -12.57
N LYS A 199 -16.25 -6.32 -12.58
CA LYS A 199 -16.58 -5.42 -13.69
C LYS A 199 -15.80 -4.09 -13.67
N GLY A 200 -14.76 -4.00 -12.84
CA GLY A 200 -13.95 -2.80 -12.63
C GLY A 200 -14.64 -1.75 -11.75
N GLU A 201 -13.93 -0.65 -11.51
CA GLU A 201 -14.36 0.43 -10.60
C GLU A 201 -15.59 1.22 -11.07
N SER A 202 -15.88 1.20 -12.37
CA SER A 202 -17.08 1.82 -12.95
C SER A 202 -18.39 1.12 -12.59
N ALA A 203 -18.33 -0.09 -12.01
CA ALA A 203 -19.49 -0.83 -11.56
C ALA A 203 -19.65 -0.74 -10.03
N PRO A 204 -20.87 -0.50 -9.51
CA PRO A 204 -21.16 -0.59 -8.07
C PRO A 204 -20.78 -1.94 -7.47
N ARG A 205 -20.68 -2.00 -6.14
CA ARG A 205 -20.51 -3.26 -5.41
C ARG A 205 -21.72 -4.17 -5.61
N ALA A 206 -21.49 -5.41 -6.01
CA ALA A 206 -22.54 -6.38 -6.30
C ALA A 206 -22.01 -7.82 -6.15
N TYR A 207 -22.88 -8.82 -6.10
CA TYR A 207 -22.47 -10.23 -6.07
C TYR A 207 -21.57 -10.63 -7.26
N ASP A 208 -21.80 -10.03 -8.44
CA ASP A 208 -21.00 -10.24 -9.65
C ASP A 208 -19.89 -9.18 -9.85
N ASN A 209 -19.63 -8.39 -8.81
CA ASN A 209 -18.48 -7.49 -8.66
C ASN A 209 -18.04 -7.53 -7.17
N PRO A 210 -17.56 -8.69 -6.67
CA PRO A 210 -17.61 -9.02 -5.24
C PRO A 210 -16.54 -8.37 -4.36
N GLY A 211 -15.65 -7.55 -4.93
CA GLY A 211 -14.63 -6.81 -4.19
C GLY A 211 -13.26 -7.49 -4.14
N PRO A 212 -12.20 -6.77 -3.70
CA PRO A 212 -12.23 -5.38 -3.28
C PRO A 212 -12.51 -4.47 -4.48
N ASN A 213 -13.23 -3.38 -4.24
CA ASN A 213 -13.72 -2.48 -5.29
C ASN A 213 -14.14 -1.11 -4.73
N GLY A 214 -14.22 -0.12 -5.63
CA GLY A 214 -14.44 1.28 -5.26
C GLY A 214 -13.16 1.98 -4.80
N PRO A 215 -13.24 3.27 -4.39
CA PRO A 215 -12.08 4.17 -4.39
C PRO A 215 -10.91 3.80 -3.46
N SER A 216 -11.17 3.01 -2.41
CA SER A 216 -10.14 2.58 -1.47
C SER A 216 -9.30 1.38 -1.94
N MET A 217 -9.78 0.61 -2.91
CA MET A 217 -9.15 -0.67 -3.28
C MET A 217 -7.73 -0.44 -3.85
N THR A 218 -6.76 -1.14 -3.26
CA THR A 218 -5.36 -1.13 -3.68
C THR A 218 -4.57 -2.24 -2.98
N TYR A 219 -3.61 -2.80 -3.70
CA TYR A 219 -2.59 -3.69 -3.16
C TYR A 219 -1.37 -2.93 -2.58
N PHE A 220 -1.29 -1.62 -2.77
CA PHE A 220 -0.20 -0.78 -2.26
C PHE A 220 -0.72 0.45 -1.49
N PRO A 221 -1.40 0.24 -0.34
CA PRO A 221 -1.72 1.34 0.55
C PRO A 221 -0.48 1.82 1.30
N VAL A 222 -0.35 3.13 1.46
CA VAL A 222 0.60 3.76 2.39
C VAL A 222 -0.17 4.78 3.21
N PRO A 223 -0.17 4.74 4.56
CA PRO A 223 -0.88 5.70 5.39
C PRO A 223 -0.13 7.04 5.50
N PHE A 224 0.27 7.60 4.35
CA PHE A 224 0.94 8.90 4.20
C PHE A 224 0.25 9.72 3.12
N PHE A 225 -0.06 10.97 3.42
CA PHE A 225 -0.60 11.92 2.44
C PHE A 225 0.03 13.32 2.60
N LEU A 226 -0.15 14.14 1.56
CA LEU A 226 0.23 15.54 1.49
C LEU A 226 -1.04 16.40 1.36
N SER A 227 -1.04 17.58 1.97
CA SER A 227 -2.07 18.61 1.83
C SER A 227 -1.53 19.82 1.05
N SER A 228 -2.38 20.43 0.23
CA SER A 228 -2.08 21.70 -0.47
C SER A 228 -1.86 22.89 0.48
N ARG A 229 -2.18 22.79 1.77
CA ARG A 229 -1.85 23.81 2.79
C ARG A 229 -0.39 23.79 3.26
N GLY A 230 0.44 22.88 2.76
CA GLY A 230 1.88 22.84 3.09
C GLY A 230 2.22 21.94 4.29
N PHE A 231 1.56 20.79 4.39
CA PHE A 231 1.93 19.74 5.34
C PHE A 231 1.76 18.35 4.75
N GLY A 232 2.44 17.36 5.34
CA GLY A 232 2.19 15.95 5.11
C GLY A 232 1.97 15.21 6.44
N VAL A 233 1.20 14.13 6.42
CA VAL A 233 0.89 13.34 7.62
C VAL A 233 1.16 11.86 7.34
N HIS A 234 1.84 11.20 8.27
CA HIS A 234 2.03 9.74 8.29
C HIS A 234 1.42 9.15 9.55
N LEU A 235 0.51 8.18 9.42
CA LEU A 235 0.08 7.32 10.52
C LEU A 235 1.06 6.13 10.57
N ASP A 236 2.05 6.20 11.49
CA ASP A 236 3.15 5.24 11.61
C ASP A 236 2.70 3.98 12.36
N THR A 237 1.91 3.15 11.67
CA THR A 237 1.29 1.93 12.17
C THR A 237 1.17 0.87 11.07
N THR A 238 1.08 -0.41 11.46
CA THR A 238 0.76 -1.53 10.56
C THR A 238 -0.68 -2.00 10.70
N PHE A 239 -1.43 -1.50 11.67
CA PHE A 239 -2.86 -1.73 11.79
C PHE A 239 -3.61 -1.08 10.61
N ARG A 240 -4.87 -1.46 10.39
CA ARG A 240 -5.74 -0.77 9.44
C ARG A 240 -5.91 0.69 9.88
N THR A 241 -5.90 1.60 8.90
CA THR A 241 -6.18 3.02 9.10
C THR A 241 -7.24 3.49 8.12
N ALA A 242 -7.98 4.54 8.45
CA ALA A 242 -8.82 5.25 7.49
C ALA A 242 -8.64 6.76 7.61
N VAL A 243 -8.69 7.44 6.47
CA VAL A 243 -8.64 8.90 6.35
C VAL A 243 -9.86 9.37 5.57
N ASP A 244 -10.67 10.19 6.23
CA ASP A 244 -11.79 10.93 5.63
C ASP A 244 -11.26 12.30 5.18
N PHE A 245 -11.16 12.51 3.87
CA PHE A 245 -10.67 13.74 3.26
C PHE A 245 -11.80 14.73 2.99
N ALA A 246 -12.59 15.05 4.02
CA ALA A 246 -13.77 15.89 3.96
C ALA A 246 -14.92 15.32 3.09
N GLU A 247 -15.10 14.00 3.14
CA GLU A 247 -16.27 13.27 2.59
C GLU A 247 -17.51 13.50 3.45
N ARG A 248 -17.45 13.16 4.75
CA ARG A 248 -18.61 13.26 5.66
C ARG A 248 -18.89 14.69 6.09
N ARG A 249 -17.84 15.49 6.21
CA ARG A 249 -17.89 16.86 6.74
C ARG A 249 -16.86 17.75 6.04
N ALA A 250 -17.34 18.76 5.32
CA ALA A 250 -16.55 19.54 4.36
C ALA A 250 -15.38 20.36 4.98
N ASP A 251 -15.43 20.63 6.28
CA ASP A 251 -14.43 21.34 7.08
C ASP A 251 -13.53 20.41 7.94
N ALA A 252 -13.63 19.09 7.77
CA ALA A 252 -12.94 18.10 8.60
C ALA A 252 -12.06 17.13 7.79
N LEU A 253 -10.83 16.92 8.27
CA LEU A 253 -9.91 15.86 7.85
C LEU A 253 -9.75 14.90 9.01
N THR A 254 -10.43 13.74 8.97
CA THR A 254 -10.47 12.79 10.09
C THR A 254 -9.58 11.59 9.85
N LEU A 255 -8.64 11.37 10.77
CA LEU A 255 -7.66 10.30 10.75
C LEU A 255 -8.07 9.26 11.80
N THR A 256 -8.13 7.97 11.44
CA THR A 256 -8.42 6.88 12.38
C THR A 256 -7.50 5.68 12.16
N ALA A 257 -7.27 4.92 13.23
CA ALA A 257 -6.52 3.66 13.20
C ALA A 257 -7.09 2.65 14.19
N ASP A 258 -7.07 1.37 13.80
CA ASP A 258 -7.65 0.26 14.54
C ASP A 258 -6.64 -0.27 15.58
N THR A 259 -6.16 0.63 16.43
CA THR A 259 -5.21 0.34 17.50
C THR A 259 -5.43 1.21 18.73
N ALA A 260 -5.11 0.65 19.91
CA ALA A 260 -5.06 1.37 21.18
C ALA A 260 -3.84 2.32 21.31
N ARG A 261 -2.92 2.30 20.34
CA ARG A 261 -1.72 3.15 20.33
C ARG A 261 -1.38 3.65 18.92
N LEU A 262 -1.65 4.93 18.66
CA LEU A 262 -1.46 5.56 17.35
C LEU A 262 -0.33 6.59 17.39
N ARG A 263 0.63 6.44 16.48
CA ARG A 263 1.71 7.39 16.23
C ARG A 263 1.44 8.15 14.94
N VAL A 264 1.27 9.46 15.03
CA VAL A 264 1.07 10.35 13.87
C VAL A 264 2.28 11.28 13.75
N VAL A 265 2.89 11.35 12.56
CA VAL A 265 3.99 12.28 12.26
C VAL A 265 3.51 13.31 11.25
N VAL A 266 3.61 14.59 11.62
CA VAL A 266 3.26 15.73 10.76
C VAL A 266 4.55 16.41 10.29
N TYR A 267 4.70 16.56 8.98
CA TYR A 267 5.81 17.24 8.32
C TYR A 267 5.31 18.59 7.79
N LEU A 268 5.93 19.69 8.19
CA LEU A 268 5.45 21.05 7.90
C LEU A 268 6.40 21.73 6.89
N SER A 269 5.99 21.79 5.62
CA SER A 269 6.68 22.59 4.60
C SER A 269 5.74 22.93 3.44
N ARG A 270 5.82 24.18 2.97
CA ARG A 270 5.11 24.64 1.76
C ARG A 270 5.63 23.98 0.47
N ASP A 271 6.86 23.44 0.45
CA ASP A 271 7.30 22.57 -0.66
C ASP A 271 6.95 21.10 -0.33
N PRO A 272 6.04 20.44 -1.08
CA PRO A 272 5.72 19.03 -0.85
C PRO A 272 6.94 18.09 -0.98
N LYS A 273 8.00 18.50 -1.69
CA LYS A 273 9.25 17.73 -1.81
C LYS A 273 10.02 17.65 -0.48
N ASP A 274 9.95 18.69 0.37
CA ASP A 274 10.53 18.65 1.71
C ASP A 274 9.80 17.63 2.58
N SER A 275 8.46 17.70 2.60
CA SER A 275 7.60 16.82 3.39
C SER A 275 7.76 15.36 2.95
N LEU A 276 7.78 15.09 1.65
CA LEU A 276 8.10 13.77 1.10
C LEU A 276 9.55 13.35 1.43
N GLY A 277 10.51 14.27 1.31
CA GLY A 277 11.93 14.05 1.61
C GLY A 277 12.21 13.69 3.07
N ALA A 278 11.43 14.25 3.99
CA ALA A 278 11.43 13.94 5.42
C ALA A 278 10.73 12.61 5.70
N PHE A 279 9.57 12.35 5.08
CA PHE A 279 8.89 11.05 5.16
C PHE A 279 9.82 9.90 4.76
N VAL A 280 10.49 9.97 3.60
CA VAL A 280 11.46 8.94 3.17
C VAL A 280 12.78 8.95 3.95
N ALA A 281 13.04 9.96 4.79
CA ALA A 281 14.14 9.91 5.75
C ALA A 281 13.78 9.02 6.96
N ASP A 282 12.52 9.06 7.40
CA ASP A 282 11.98 8.22 8.48
C ASP A 282 11.69 6.79 8.02
N THR A 283 11.02 6.64 6.86
CA THR A 283 10.54 5.36 6.30
C THR A 283 11.49 4.73 5.27
N GLY A 284 12.65 5.34 5.04
CA GLY A 284 13.70 4.87 4.15
C GLY A 284 13.56 5.35 2.70
N ARG A 285 14.68 5.35 1.97
CA ARG A 285 14.74 5.76 0.57
C ARG A 285 14.81 4.53 -0.36
N PRO A 286 14.22 4.59 -1.57
CA PRO A 286 14.43 3.56 -2.57
C PRO A 286 15.92 3.40 -2.91
N PHE A 287 16.32 2.19 -3.26
CA PHE A 287 17.64 1.94 -3.86
C PHE A 287 17.63 2.36 -5.34
N VAL A 288 18.80 2.64 -5.90
CA VAL A 288 18.95 2.85 -7.34
C VAL A 288 19.12 1.47 -7.99
N PRO A 289 18.24 1.04 -8.90
CA PRO A 289 18.36 -0.26 -9.56
C PRO A 289 19.55 -0.30 -10.53
N ALA A 290 19.94 -1.50 -10.93
CA ALA A 290 21.04 -1.70 -11.89
C ALA A 290 20.73 -0.99 -13.23
N PRO A 291 21.73 -0.41 -13.93
CA PRO A 291 21.48 0.41 -15.14
C PRO A 291 20.65 -0.28 -16.23
N TRP A 292 20.77 -1.60 -16.37
CA TRP A 292 20.03 -2.39 -17.36
C TRP A 292 18.51 -2.45 -17.09
N VAL A 293 18.07 -2.19 -15.86
CA VAL A 293 16.64 -2.17 -15.47
C VAL A 293 15.86 -1.04 -16.14
N PHE A 294 16.53 0.05 -16.50
CA PHE A 294 15.91 1.17 -17.23
C PHE A 294 15.67 0.87 -18.71
N GLY A 295 16.17 -0.26 -19.23
CA GLY A 295 15.90 -0.70 -20.59
C GLY A 295 14.56 -1.43 -20.72
N PRO A 296 13.91 -1.38 -21.90
CA PRO A 296 12.72 -2.17 -22.19
C PRO A 296 12.87 -3.67 -21.87
N ARG A 297 11.81 -4.25 -21.29
CA ARG A 297 11.69 -5.67 -20.93
C ARG A 297 10.65 -6.36 -21.81
N ARG A 298 10.96 -7.57 -22.29
CA ARG A 298 10.02 -8.40 -23.07
C ARG A 298 9.83 -9.75 -22.37
N ARG A 299 8.60 -10.25 -22.33
CA ARG A 299 8.29 -11.61 -21.87
C ARG A 299 8.59 -12.61 -22.98
N VAL A 300 9.58 -13.47 -22.78
CA VAL A 300 10.04 -14.49 -23.72
C VAL A 300 10.39 -15.74 -22.92
N GLY A 301 9.76 -16.87 -23.23
CA GLY A 301 10.09 -18.16 -22.61
C GLY A 301 11.11 -18.96 -23.42
N VAL A 302 11.72 -19.96 -22.80
CA VAL A 302 12.72 -20.90 -23.39
C VAL A 302 12.44 -21.29 -24.85
N ASN A 303 11.18 -21.65 -25.16
CA ASN A 303 10.74 -22.18 -26.45
C ASN A 303 9.87 -21.18 -27.26
N ALA A 304 9.95 -19.87 -26.95
CA ALA A 304 9.20 -18.86 -27.69
C ALA A 304 9.78 -18.66 -29.09
N MET A 305 8.97 -18.92 -30.11
CA MET A 305 9.35 -18.83 -31.53
C MET A 305 8.45 -17.83 -32.26
N VAL A 306 9.04 -17.07 -33.18
CA VAL A 306 8.33 -16.21 -34.14
C VAL A 306 8.87 -16.54 -35.53
N ASP A 307 7.98 -16.93 -36.46
CA ASP A 307 8.31 -17.33 -37.83
C ASP A 307 9.43 -18.40 -37.94
N GLY A 308 9.48 -19.33 -36.97
CA GLY A 308 10.50 -20.39 -36.91
C GLY A 308 11.85 -19.95 -36.35
N VAL A 309 12.01 -18.70 -35.91
CA VAL A 309 13.21 -18.18 -35.23
C VAL A 309 12.93 -18.02 -33.73
N PRO A 310 13.87 -18.36 -32.81
CA PRO A 310 13.71 -18.06 -31.40
C PRO A 310 13.51 -16.56 -31.16
N GLU A 311 12.48 -16.17 -30.42
CA GLU A 311 12.06 -14.76 -30.32
C GLU A 311 13.18 -13.88 -29.75
N TRP A 312 13.92 -14.36 -28.74
CA TRP A 312 15.08 -13.66 -28.18
C TRP A 312 16.16 -13.36 -29.24
N LYS A 313 16.37 -14.27 -30.18
CA LYS A 313 17.35 -14.11 -31.26
C LYS A 313 16.82 -13.11 -32.28
N LEU A 314 15.56 -13.25 -32.66
CA LEU A 314 14.90 -12.35 -33.61
C LEU A 314 14.86 -10.89 -33.13
N LEU A 315 14.76 -10.69 -31.81
CA LEU A 315 14.86 -9.37 -31.17
C LEU A 315 16.28 -8.78 -31.25
N ARG A 316 17.34 -9.60 -31.15
CA ARG A 316 18.72 -9.16 -31.42
C ARG A 316 18.99 -8.91 -32.89
N ASP A 317 18.59 -9.83 -33.77
CA ASP A 317 18.79 -9.76 -35.23
C ASP A 317 18.10 -8.55 -35.87
N ARG A 318 17.14 -7.93 -35.16
CA ARG A 318 16.40 -6.72 -35.59
C ARG A 318 16.74 -5.47 -34.75
N ASP A 319 17.85 -5.49 -34.01
CA ASP A 319 18.34 -4.38 -33.18
C ASP A 319 17.29 -3.80 -32.20
N ILE A 320 16.36 -4.64 -31.71
CA ILE A 320 15.34 -4.20 -30.76
C ILE A 320 16.01 -3.92 -29.40
N PRO A 321 15.90 -2.70 -28.86
CA PRO A 321 16.72 -2.25 -27.72
C PRO A 321 16.17 -2.72 -26.36
N ILE A 322 15.87 -4.02 -26.24
CA ILE A 322 15.52 -4.65 -24.97
C ILE A 322 16.78 -5.09 -24.21
N THR A 323 16.75 -4.94 -22.89
CA THR A 323 17.83 -5.38 -21.97
C THR A 323 17.48 -6.66 -21.23
N THR A 324 16.19 -6.90 -21.00
CA THR A 324 15.72 -7.91 -20.05
C THR A 324 14.66 -8.81 -20.66
N ILE A 325 14.85 -10.13 -20.49
CA ILE A 325 13.85 -11.15 -20.73
C ILE A 325 13.13 -11.48 -19.42
N ASP A 326 11.81 -11.42 -19.45
CA ASP A 326 10.93 -11.99 -18.43
C ASP A 326 10.54 -13.40 -18.85
N ASP A 327 11.12 -14.42 -18.23
CA ASP A 327 10.81 -15.84 -18.52
C ASP A 327 9.51 -16.26 -17.82
N ALA A 328 9.09 -15.52 -16.79
CA ALA A 328 7.91 -15.80 -15.97
C ALA A 328 7.86 -17.24 -15.42
N VAL A 329 9.01 -17.90 -15.19
CA VAL A 329 9.07 -19.20 -14.49
C VAL A 329 8.74 -18.98 -13.02
N HIS A 330 7.66 -19.62 -12.55
CA HIS A 330 7.15 -19.49 -11.19
C HIS A 330 7.86 -20.49 -10.26
N PHE A 331 8.99 -20.08 -9.67
CA PHE A 331 9.71 -20.88 -8.67
C PHE A 331 8.89 -21.04 -7.39
N LEU A 332 8.22 -19.96 -6.98
CA LEU A 332 7.20 -19.97 -5.94
C LEU A 332 5.90 -19.36 -6.51
N PRO A 333 4.72 -19.91 -6.16
CA PRO A 333 4.50 -21.03 -5.25
C PRO A 333 4.51 -22.40 -5.97
N ALA A 334 4.67 -22.38 -7.30
CA ALA A 334 4.31 -23.47 -8.20
C ALA A 334 5.44 -24.45 -8.57
N ARG A 335 6.67 -24.23 -8.08
CA ARG A 335 7.88 -25.03 -8.38
C ARG A 335 8.05 -25.39 -9.87
N SER A 336 7.80 -24.43 -10.76
CA SER A 336 7.82 -24.67 -12.21
C SER A 336 9.20 -25.02 -12.78
N GLU A 337 10.27 -24.90 -11.97
CA GLU A 337 11.62 -25.34 -12.30
C GLU A 337 11.84 -26.86 -12.20
N ALA A 338 11.01 -27.56 -11.42
CA ALA A 338 11.24 -28.95 -11.06
C ALA A 338 11.28 -29.88 -12.29
N GLY A 339 12.37 -30.63 -12.43
CA GLY A 339 12.60 -31.52 -13.58
C GLY A 339 13.00 -30.82 -14.88
N ARG A 340 13.25 -29.50 -14.84
CA ARG A 340 13.68 -28.69 -16.00
C ARG A 340 14.93 -27.85 -15.70
N GLU A 341 15.64 -28.15 -14.60
CA GLU A 341 16.71 -27.33 -14.06
C GLU A 341 17.88 -27.14 -15.04
N GLU A 342 18.31 -28.19 -15.77
CA GLU A 342 19.37 -28.04 -16.77
C GLU A 342 18.90 -27.27 -18.01
N THR A 343 17.67 -27.49 -18.47
CA THR A 343 17.07 -26.71 -19.57
C THR A 343 17.02 -25.22 -19.23
N LEU A 344 16.63 -24.87 -18.00
CA LEU A 344 16.64 -23.49 -17.52
C LEU A 344 18.08 -22.94 -17.37
N ARG A 345 19.04 -23.76 -16.96
CA ARG A 345 20.47 -23.38 -16.88
C ARG A 345 21.11 -23.16 -18.26
N GLU A 346 20.71 -23.92 -19.27
CA GLU A 346 21.12 -23.70 -20.66
C GLU A 346 20.45 -22.46 -21.25
N TRP A 347 19.17 -22.25 -20.95
CA TRP A 347 18.42 -21.06 -21.35
C TRP A 347 19.05 -19.77 -20.82
N THR A 348 19.29 -19.66 -19.51
CA THR A 348 19.89 -18.45 -18.92
C THR A 348 21.28 -18.16 -19.49
N ARG A 349 22.13 -19.20 -19.64
CA ARG A 349 23.43 -19.09 -20.35
C ARG A 349 23.27 -18.55 -21.78
N THR A 350 22.29 -19.04 -22.53
CA THR A 350 22.05 -18.66 -23.93
C THR A 350 21.68 -17.18 -24.04
N VAL A 351 20.72 -16.71 -23.22
CA VAL A 351 20.29 -15.31 -23.28
C VAL A 351 21.34 -14.35 -22.69
N HIS A 352 22.11 -14.78 -21.69
CA HIS A 352 23.28 -14.05 -21.18
C HIS A 352 24.37 -13.89 -22.25
N ALA A 353 24.66 -14.93 -23.03
CA ALA A 353 25.59 -14.86 -24.16
C ALA A 353 25.10 -13.91 -25.27
N ALA A 354 23.78 -13.77 -25.42
CA ALA A 354 23.14 -12.74 -26.26
C ALA A 354 23.03 -11.35 -25.60
N GLY A 355 23.70 -11.13 -24.47
CA GLY A 355 23.75 -9.85 -23.76
C GLY A 355 22.45 -9.44 -23.06
N TYR A 356 21.51 -10.37 -22.86
CA TYR A 356 20.31 -10.13 -22.06
C TYR A 356 20.55 -10.40 -20.57
N LYS A 357 19.73 -9.75 -19.75
CA LYS A 357 19.43 -10.16 -18.38
C LYS A 357 18.13 -10.96 -18.35
N VAL A 358 17.96 -11.88 -17.40
CA VAL A 358 16.79 -12.77 -17.34
C VAL A 358 16.18 -12.81 -15.95
N VAL A 359 14.86 -12.67 -15.85
CA VAL A 359 14.12 -12.62 -14.58
C VAL A 359 13.01 -13.66 -14.47
N ALA A 360 12.81 -14.13 -13.25
CA ALA A 360 11.83 -15.16 -12.88
C ALA A 360 10.60 -14.55 -12.18
N TYR A 361 9.78 -15.42 -11.59
CA TYR A 361 8.66 -15.07 -10.72
C TYR A 361 8.76 -15.82 -9.38
N VAL A 362 8.51 -15.10 -8.27
CA VAL A 362 8.40 -15.65 -6.91
C VAL A 362 7.33 -14.91 -6.10
N ASN A 363 6.83 -15.54 -5.05
CA ASN A 363 5.99 -14.92 -4.01
C ASN A 363 6.30 -15.55 -2.63
N PRO A 364 5.80 -15.00 -1.50
CA PRO A 364 6.06 -15.54 -0.15
C PRO A 364 5.19 -16.74 0.28
N TYR A 365 4.72 -17.54 -0.67
CA TYR A 365 3.83 -18.65 -0.40
C TYR A 365 4.35 -19.98 -0.94
N VAL A 366 3.82 -21.07 -0.38
CA VAL A 366 4.13 -22.43 -0.79
C VAL A 366 2.82 -23.17 -1.05
N ALA A 367 2.71 -23.86 -2.19
CA ALA A 367 1.50 -24.60 -2.55
C ALA A 367 1.37 -25.93 -1.79
N THR A 368 0.13 -26.28 -1.45
CA THR A 368 -0.21 -27.56 -0.80
C THR A 368 -0.41 -28.71 -1.79
N ALA A 369 -0.42 -28.42 -3.10
CA ALA A 369 -0.72 -29.37 -4.16
C ALA A 369 0.26 -30.57 -4.15
N PRO A 370 -0.22 -31.84 -4.12
CA PRO A 370 0.59 -33.03 -3.85
C PRO A 370 1.85 -33.17 -4.71
N GLU A 371 1.76 -32.82 -5.99
CA GLU A 371 2.84 -32.90 -6.98
C GLU A 371 4.02 -31.94 -6.72
N ILE A 372 3.85 -30.96 -5.83
CA ILE A 372 4.87 -29.97 -5.45
C ILE A 372 4.95 -29.77 -3.91
N ALA A 373 4.38 -30.70 -3.15
CA ALA A 373 4.16 -30.57 -1.71
C ALA A 373 5.42 -30.71 -0.82
N ASP A 374 6.60 -31.01 -1.37
CA ASP A 374 7.85 -31.15 -0.59
C ASP A 374 8.13 -29.94 0.32
N ASP A 375 8.00 -28.74 -0.24
CA ASP A 375 8.23 -27.49 0.49
C ASP A 375 7.12 -27.28 1.54
N PHE A 376 5.88 -27.68 1.25
CA PHE A 376 4.79 -27.59 2.21
C PHE A 376 4.99 -28.56 3.39
N ALA A 377 5.39 -29.81 3.11
CA ALA A 377 5.74 -30.79 4.14
C ALA A 377 6.92 -30.29 4.99
N TYR A 378 8.00 -29.82 4.36
CA TYR A 378 9.16 -29.26 5.06
C TYR A 378 8.78 -28.12 6.02
N GLY A 379 7.97 -27.17 5.54
CA GLY A 379 7.52 -26.01 6.32
C GLY A 379 6.56 -26.39 7.44
N ARG A 380 5.61 -27.30 7.18
CA ARG A 380 4.65 -27.82 8.16
C ARG A 380 5.36 -28.53 9.30
N ASP A 381 6.26 -29.46 8.98
CA ASP A 381 6.91 -30.34 9.95
C ASP A 381 7.91 -29.60 10.86
N ARG A 382 8.28 -28.36 10.48
CA ARG A 382 9.11 -27.43 11.28
C ARG A 382 8.33 -26.25 11.88
N GLY A 383 7.03 -26.12 11.60
CA GLY A 383 6.22 -24.99 12.07
C GLY A 383 6.65 -23.65 11.49
N LEU A 384 6.96 -23.60 10.18
CA LEU A 384 7.48 -22.44 9.46
C LEU A 384 6.40 -21.61 8.74
N PHE A 385 5.13 -21.84 9.04
CA PHE A 385 4.00 -21.10 8.48
C PHE A 385 3.29 -20.24 9.53
N LEU A 386 2.66 -19.15 9.09
CA LEU A 386 1.60 -18.51 9.86
C LEU A 386 0.51 -19.55 10.14
N THR A 387 -0.07 -19.52 11.33
CA THR A 387 -1.05 -20.53 11.77
C THR A 387 -2.42 -19.94 12.03
N GLU A 388 -3.46 -20.74 11.86
CA GLU A 388 -4.77 -20.44 12.41
C GLU A 388 -4.77 -20.52 13.95
N PRO A 389 -5.80 -19.99 14.64
CA PRO A 389 -5.97 -20.21 16.08
C PRO A 389 -6.03 -21.70 16.49
N SER A 390 -6.32 -22.60 15.54
CA SER A 390 -6.29 -24.07 15.71
C SER A 390 -4.88 -24.68 15.73
N GLY A 391 -3.83 -23.90 15.44
CA GLY A 391 -2.45 -24.35 15.29
C GLY A 391 -2.11 -24.96 13.93
N LYS A 392 -3.09 -25.15 13.03
CA LYS A 392 -2.85 -25.58 11.63
C LYS A 392 -2.23 -24.44 10.81
N PRO A 393 -1.47 -24.73 9.74
CA PRO A 393 -1.05 -23.70 8.78
C PRO A 393 -2.24 -22.88 8.27
N GLY A 394 -2.08 -21.56 8.20
CA GLY A 394 -3.04 -20.66 7.57
C GLY A 394 -2.97 -20.77 6.05
N LEU A 395 -4.10 -21.10 5.42
CA LEU A 395 -4.21 -21.36 3.99
C LEU A 395 -5.06 -20.31 3.28
N THR A 396 -4.60 -19.84 2.13
CA THR A 396 -5.34 -18.95 1.21
C THR A 396 -5.44 -19.60 -0.18
N ILE A 397 -6.32 -19.07 -1.05
CA ILE A 397 -6.51 -19.56 -2.41
C ILE A 397 -6.48 -18.39 -3.39
N PHE A 398 -5.59 -18.45 -4.38
CA PHE A 398 -5.60 -17.56 -5.54
C PHE A 398 -5.06 -18.23 -6.80
N SER A 399 -5.13 -17.53 -7.94
CA SER A 399 -4.67 -18.03 -9.23
C SER A 399 -3.21 -17.66 -9.52
N SER A 400 -2.36 -18.67 -9.72
CA SER A 400 -0.97 -18.55 -10.18
C SER A 400 -0.79 -19.46 -11.40
N GLY A 401 -1.42 -19.09 -12.52
CA GLY A 401 -1.58 -19.93 -13.72
C GLY A 401 -2.67 -21.02 -13.59
N ARG A 402 -2.94 -21.47 -12.36
CA ARG A 402 -4.13 -22.22 -11.93
C ARG A 402 -4.50 -21.79 -10.51
N LEU A 403 -5.71 -22.13 -10.05
CA LEU A 403 -6.05 -22.03 -8.63
C LEU A 403 -5.13 -22.94 -7.81
N LEU A 404 -4.51 -22.39 -6.78
CA LEU A 404 -3.68 -23.09 -5.81
C LEU A 404 -4.14 -22.76 -4.40
N GLU A 405 -4.11 -23.75 -3.52
CA GLU A 405 -4.15 -23.54 -2.07
C GLU A 405 -2.72 -23.36 -1.56
N LEU A 406 -2.53 -22.35 -0.71
CA LEU A 406 -1.24 -21.74 -0.46
C LEU A 406 -1.04 -21.44 1.03
N ALA A 407 0.09 -21.86 1.59
CA ALA A 407 0.51 -21.55 2.95
C ALA A 407 1.45 -20.34 3.00
N SER A 408 1.27 -19.48 4.00
CA SER A 408 2.10 -18.27 4.21
C SER A 408 3.28 -18.56 5.13
N ILE A 409 4.51 -18.36 4.64
CA ILE A 409 5.74 -18.56 5.42
C ILE A 409 5.78 -17.56 6.57
N ASP A 410 6.03 -18.03 7.80
CA ASP A 410 6.19 -17.13 8.94
C ASP A 410 7.56 -16.41 8.88
N LEU A 411 7.53 -15.22 8.30
CA LEU A 411 8.67 -14.34 8.13
C LEU A 411 8.96 -13.47 9.38
N THR A 412 8.24 -13.68 10.49
CA THR A 412 8.57 -13.06 11.79
C THR A 412 9.73 -13.79 12.48
N GLN A 413 9.88 -15.10 12.24
CA GLN A 413 10.91 -15.93 12.86
C GLN A 413 12.16 -16.11 11.96
N PRO A 414 13.37 -16.16 12.54
CA PRO A 414 14.62 -16.27 11.78
C PRO A 414 14.71 -17.53 10.88
N GLU A 415 14.13 -18.66 11.32
CA GLU A 415 14.16 -19.90 10.54
C GLU A 415 13.29 -19.82 9.29
N GLY A 416 12.09 -19.23 9.39
CA GLY A 416 11.22 -18.97 8.23
C GLY A 416 11.85 -18.03 7.22
N VAL A 417 12.55 -16.98 7.68
CA VAL A 417 13.35 -16.10 6.82
C VAL A 417 14.51 -16.85 6.14
N ALA A 418 15.25 -17.68 6.89
CA ALA A 418 16.37 -18.44 6.35
C ALA A 418 15.92 -19.49 5.31
N TRP A 419 14.79 -20.15 5.56
CA TRP A 419 14.17 -21.10 4.64
C TRP A 419 13.62 -20.39 3.39
N PHE A 420 12.89 -19.29 3.52
CA PHE A 420 12.44 -18.52 2.37
C PHE A 420 13.62 -18.07 1.49
N GLN A 421 14.72 -17.62 2.11
CA GLN A 421 15.94 -17.30 1.38
C GLN A 421 16.62 -18.53 0.73
N SER A 422 16.41 -19.77 1.21
CA SER A 422 16.93 -20.96 0.52
C SER A 422 16.07 -21.33 -0.68
N LEU A 423 14.75 -21.16 -0.61
CA LEU A 423 13.84 -21.28 -1.76
C LEU A 423 14.21 -20.26 -2.85
N LEU A 424 14.42 -18.99 -2.48
CA LEU A 424 14.84 -17.92 -3.40
C LEU A 424 16.27 -18.08 -3.97
N ARG A 425 17.10 -18.99 -3.45
CA ARG A 425 18.38 -19.34 -4.08
C ARG A 425 18.23 -20.25 -5.30
N ARG A 426 17.09 -20.94 -5.47
CA ARG A 426 16.82 -21.78 -6.66
C ARG A 426 16.93 -20.99 -7.98
N PRO A 427 16.23 -19.86 -8.19
CA PRO A 427 16.40 -19.06 -9.41
C PRO A 427 17.83 -18.52 -9.56
N LEU A 428 18.48 -18.07 -8.49
CA LEU A 428 19.86 -17.58 -8.56
C LEU A 428 20.85 -18.68 -9.00
N ALA A 429 20.69 -19.90 -8.50
CA ALA A 429 21.51 -21.06 -8.87
C ALA A 429 21.27 -21.54 -10.32
N LEU A 430 20.16 -21.16 -10.94
CA LEU A 430 19.89 -21.38 -12.37
C LEU A 430 20.25 -20.17 -13.25
N GLY A 431 20.91 -19.15 -12.69
CA GLY A 431 21.48 -18.02 -13.44
C GLY A 431 20.57 -16.80 -13.58
N TYR A 432 19.42 -16.74 -12.90
CA TYR A 432 18.54 -15.58 -13.01
C TYR A 432 19.12 -14.31 -12.35
N ASP A 433 18.82 -13.16 -12.94
CA ASP A 433 19.26 -11.82 -12.50
C ASP A 433 18.24 -11.13 -11.58
N GLY A 434 17.27 -11.88 -11.05
CA GLY A 434 16.20 -11.38 -10.19
C GLY A 434 14.83 -11.87 -10.63
N TRP A 435 13.78 -11.17 -10.21
CA TRP A 435 12.41 -11.65 -10.35
C TRP A 435 11.35 -10.55 -10.15
N MET A 436 10.14 -10.83 -10.66
CA MET A 436 8.92 -10.29 -10.06
C MET A 436 8.75 -10.92 -8.67
N HIS A 437 8.66 -10.10 -7.64
CA HIS A 437 8.33 -10.54 -6.28
C HIS A 437 6.89 -10.13 -5.99
N ASP A 438 5.99 -11.08 -6.15
CA ASP A 438 4.56 -10.81 -6.20
C ASP A 438 3.88 -11.14 -4.87
N PHE A 439 2.68 -10.58 -4.69
CA PHE A 439 1.81 -10.75 -3.54
C PHE A 439 2.39 -10.37 -2.16
N GLY A 440 1.58 -10.57 -1.12
CA GLY A 440 1.87 -10.47 0.31
C GLY A 440 0.64 -10.10 1.15
N GLU A 441 -0.41 -9.62 0.49
CA GLU A 441 -1.62 -9.02 1.06
C GLU A 441 -2.61 -10.04 1.66
N TYR A 442 -2.46 -11.34 1.39
CA TYR A 442 -3.44 -12.36 1.79
C TYR A 442 -3.37 -12.85 3.25
N THR A 443 -2.64 -12.15 4.12
CA THR A 443 -2.51 -12.53 5.54
C THR A 443 -3.84 -12.28 6.27
N GLU A 444 -4.50 -13.33 6.73
CA GLU A 444 -5.80 -13.19 7.41
C GLU A 444 -5.67 -12.68 8.85
N ARG A 445 -6.58 -11.78 9.28
CA ARG A 445 -6.62 -11.19 10.63
C ARG A 445 -6.50 -12.20 11.78
N ARG A 446 -7.15 -13.37 11.68
CA ARG A 446 -7.16 -14.40 12.73
C ARG A 446 -5.87 -15.23 12.81
N TRP A 447 -4.98 -15.15 11.81
CA TRP A 447 -3.74 -15.93 11.83
C TRP A 447 -2.78 -15.41 12.90
N ARG A 448 -1.86 -16.28 13.32
CA ARG A 448 -0.87 -16.05 14.38
C ARG A 448 0.52 -16.34 13.83
N ALA A 449 1.47 -15.48 14.17
CA ALA A 449 2.89 -15.73 13.97
C ALA A 449 3.55 -16.25 15.26
N LYS A 450 4.74 -16.81 15.11
CA LYS A 450 5.57 -17.36 16.19
C LYS A 450 5.95 -16.30 17.23
N ASP A 451 6.08 -15.05 16.82
CA ASP A 451 6.40 -13.93 17.72
C ASP A 451 5.22 -13.41 18.55
N GLY A 452 4.05 -14.07 18.44
CA GLY A 452 2.84 -13.78 19.22
C GLY A 452 1.88 -12.81 18.53
N ARG A 453 2.31 -12.13 17.46
CA ARG A 453 1.47 -11.18 16.73
C ARG A 453 0.38 -11.86 15.91
N THR A 454 -0.68 -11.12 15.65
CA THR A 454 -1.83 -11.58 14.87
C THR A 454 -1.83 -10.97 13.47
N GLY A 455 -2.63 -11.53 12.56
CA GLY A 455 -2.87 -10.98 11.24
C GLY A 455 -3.35 -9.52 11.25
N VAL A 456 -4.01 -9.07 12.32
CA VAL A 456 -4.40 -7.65 12.50
C VAL A 456 -3.19 -6.71 12.46
N GLU A 457 -2.07 -7.13 13.05
CA GLU A 457 -0.80 -6.38 13.05
C GLU A 457 0.06 -6.68 11.83
N LEU A 458 -0.01 -7.92 11.35
CA LEU A 458 0.90 -8.47 10.36
C LEU A 458 0.46 -8.25 8.93
N HIS A 459 -0.83 -8.06 8.64
CA HIS A 459 -1.34 -8.04 7.28
C HIS A 459 -0.67 -6.99 6.39
N ASN A 460 -0.67 -5.72 6.81
CA ASN A 460 0.06 -4.65 6.12
C ASN A 460 1.59 -4.80 6.24
N LEU A 461 2.11 -5.58 7.19
CA LEU A 461 3.55 -5.74 7.41
C LEU A 461 4.14 -6.94 6.66
N TYR A 462 3.35 -7.96 6.32
CA TYR A 462 3.83 -9.20 5.72
C TYR A 462 4.50 -8.98 4.34
N PRO A 463 3.98 -8.11 3.44
CA PRO A 463 4.70 -7.75 2.22
C PRO A 463 6.07 -7.11 2.51
N VAL A 464 6.18 -6.30 3.57
CA VAL A 464 7.44 -5.69 4.03
C VAL A 464 8.45 -6.76 4.46
N LEU A 465 8.01 -7.75 5.25
CA LEU A 465 8.90 -8.81 5.75
C LEU A 465 9.38 -9.71 4.61
N SER A 466 8.47 -10.09 3.71
CA SER A 466 8.75 -10.89 2.52
C SER A 466 9.82 -10.25 1.64
N ALA A 467 9.56 -9.01 1.23
CA ALA A 467 10.47 -8.30 0.35
C ALA A 467 11.78 -7.91 1.02
N LYS A 468 11.77 -7.63 2.33
CA LYS A 468 13.01 -7.45 3.10
C LYS A 468 13.88 -8.70 3.01
N ALA A 469 13.31 -9.89 3.22
CA ALA A 469 14.04 -11.15 3.14
C ALA A 469 14.58 -11.41 1.73
N ALA A 470 13.80 -11.12 0.69
CA ALA A 470 14.21 -11.24 -0.71
C ALA A 470 15.30 -10.23 -1.12
N HIS A 471 15.16 -8.95 -0.73
CA HIS A 471 16.16 -7.91 -0.99
C HIS A 471 17.46 -8.15 -0.21
N GLU A 472 17.40 -8.53 1.07
CA GLU A 472 18.61 -8.86 1.84
C GLU A 472 19.38 -10.05 1.26
N LEU A 473 18.70 -10.96 0.54
CA LEU A 473 19.34 -12.02 -0.24
C LEU A 473 19.97 -11.47 -1.52
N LEU A 474 19.21 -10.75 -2.34
CA LEU A 474 19.70 -10.21 -3.62
C LEU A 474 20.88 -9.26 -3.44
N GLU A 475 20.85 -8.39 -2.43
CA GLU A 475 21.95 -7.48 -2.11
C GLU A 475 23.18 -8.20 -1.55
N LYS A 476 23.01 -9.42 -1.01
CA LYS A 476 24.12 -10.27 -0.56
C LYS A 476 24.76 -11.04 -1.73
N GLU A 477 23.95 -11.70 -2.55
CA GLU A 477 24.43 -12.61 -3.60
C GLU A 477 24.74 -11.86 -4.92
N ARG A 478 24.15 -10.67 -5.16
CA ARG A 478 24.27 -9.87 -6.40
C ARG A 478 24.31 -8.34 -6.13
N PRO A 479 25.18 -7.81 -5.26
CA PRO A 479 25.14 -6.41 -4.80
C PRO A 479 25.04 -5.39 -5.96
N GLY A 480 23.91 -4.67 -6.03
CA GLY A 480 23.63 -3.68 -7.08
C GLY A 480 23.39 -4.21 -8.52
N ASP A 481 23.41 -5.52 -8.77
CA ASP A 481 23.16 -6.13 -10.09
C ASP A 481 22.01 -7.15 -10.06
N TYR A 482 20.80 -6.66 -9.78
CA TYR A 482 19.56 -7.41 -9.90
C TYR A 482 18.37 -6.52 -10.31
N LEU A 483 17.34 -7.16 -10.85
CA LEU A 483 16.00 -6.60 -10.95
C LEU A 483 15.11 -7.22 -9.88
N PHE A 484 14.60 -6.37 -9.01
CA PHE A 484 13.61 -6.71 -8.01
C PHE A 484 12.50 -5.67 -8.07
N PHE A 485 11.28 -6.12 -8.35
CA PHE A 485 10.10 -5.27 -8.46
C PHE A 485 8.87 -6.02 -7.96
N VAL A 486 7.88 -5.27 -7.51
CA VAL A 486 6.70 -5.77 -6.79
C VAL A 486 5.46 -4.99 -7.19
N ARG A 487 4.28 -5.56 -6.91
CA ARG A 487 3.04 -4.78 -6.83
C ARG A 487 2.71 -4.36 -5.39
N VAL A 488 3.07 -5.17 -4.38
CA VAL A 488 2.70 -4.95 -2.95
C VAL A 488 3.87 -4.41 -2.09
N PRO A 489 4.27 -3.14 -2.17
CA PRO A 489 4.91 -2.47 -1.05
C PRO A 489 3.87 -2.00 -0.02
N VAL A 490 4.32 -1.73 1.21
CA VAL A 490 3.56 -1.07 2.27
C VAL A 490 4.51 -0.16 3.05
N GLY A 491 4.00 0.87 3.73
CA GLY A 491 4.78 1.90 4.42
C GLY A 491 5.97 1.36 5.23
N GLY A 492 7.15 1.97 5.07
CA GLY A 492 8.38 1.54 5.76
C GLY A 492 9.18 0.44 5.06
N TRP A 493 8.72 -0.07 3.91
CA TRP A 493 9.45 -1.03 3.06
C TRP A 493 10.90 -0.61 2.76
N HIS A 494 11.12 0.65 2.40
CA HIS A 494 12.47 1.18 2.18
C HIS A 494 13.32 1.19 3.47
N ARG A 495 12.73 1.28 4.66
CA ARG A 495 13.43 1.19 5.96
C ARG A 495 13.94 -0.22 6.22
N ALA A 496 13.13 -1.20 5.84
CA ALA A 496 13.45 -2.62 5.92
C ALA A 496 14.66 -2.96 5.03
N VAL A 497 14.67 -2.42 3.81
CA VAL A 497 15.78 -2.44 2.83
C VAL A 497 17.03 -1.71 3.36
N VAL A 498 16.91 -0.47 3.85
CA VAL A 498 18.07 0.43 4.07
C VAL A 498 18.78 0.26 5.43
N ARG A 499 18.14 -0.30 6.47
CA ARG A 499 18.71 -0.29 7.84
C ARG A 499 20.04 -1.03 8.00
N ARG A 500 20.43 -1.92 7.07
CA ARG A 500 21.71 -2.65 7.12
C ARG A 500 22.88 -1.89 6.47
N ALA A 501 22.63 -1.05 5.47
CA ALA A 501 23.67 -0.26 4.79
C ALA A 501 24.39 0.69 5.75
N ARG A 502 23.65 1.38 6.63
CA ARG A 502 24.22 2.33 7.61
C ARG A 502 25.02 1.67 8.74
N ARG A 503 24.84 0.37 9.04
CA ARG A 503 25.66 -0.34 10.04
C ARG A 503 27.03 -0.79 9.51
N ARG A 504 27.25 -0.86 8.19
CA ARG A 504 28.57 -1.14 7.60
C ARG A 504 29.47 0.09 7.44
N GLY A 505 28.92 1.31 7.56
CA GLY A 505 29.66 2.58 7.39
C GLY A 505 30.43 3.10 8.62
N ARG A 506 30.45 2.38 9.75
CA ARG A 506 31.18 2.76 10.98
C ARG A 506 31.96 1.57 11.53
N GLY A 507 32.95 1.09 10.77
CA GLY A 507 33.70 -0.11 11.15
C GLY A 507 34.79 -0.56 10.18
N ALA A 508 35.41 0.38 9.44
CA ALA A 508 36.60 0.08 8.63
C ALA A 508 37.63 1.18 8.88
N GLY A 509 38.66 0.85 9.67
CA GLY A 509 39.77 1.76 9.92
C GLY A 509 40.56 2.00 8.63
N VAL A 510 40.96 3.25 8.39
CA VAL A 510 41.82 3.61 7.25
C VAL A 510 43.22 3.04 7.50
N VAL A 511 43.47 1.83 7.01
CA VAL A 511 44.81 1.23 6.99
C VAL A 511 45.63 1.93 5.90
N ARG A 512 46.47 2.88 6.32
CA ARG A 512 47.50 3.46 5.45
C ARG A 512 48.61 2.43 5.21
N PRO A 513 48.93 2.03 3.96
CA PRO A 513 50.13 1.24 3.69
C PRO A 513 51.38 2.11 3.92
N ARG A 514 52.32 1.61 4.74
CA ARG A 514 53.61 2.27 5.02
C ARG A 514 54.75 1.59 4.26
N GLY A 515 55.34 2.30 3.30
CA GLY A 515 56.68 2.04 2.75
C GLY A 515 56.78 0.92 1.70
N ARG A 516 57.80 0.88 0.83
CA ARG A 516 58.87 1.86 0.48
C ARG A 516 59.25 1.61 -1.00
N GLY A 517 59.38 2.64 -1.83
CA GLY A 517 59.81 2.49 -3.23
C GLY A 517 60.25 3.83 -3.85
N ARG A 518 61.51 3.92 -4.30
CA ARG A 518 62.19 5.17 -4.69
C ARG A 518 61.50 5.89 -5.86
N ALA A 519 61.11 7.15 -5.67
CA ALA A 519 60.69 8.04 -6.76
C ALA A 519 61.91 8.75 -7.41
N ARG A 520 62.09 8.60 -8.73
CA ARG A 520 62.92 9.52 -9.53
C ARG A 520 62.09 10.77 -9.86
N ARG A 521 62.64 11.96 -9.60
CA ARG A 521 62.03 13.24 -9.98
C ARG A 521 62.24 13.52 -11.47
N VAL A 522 61.21 14.00 -12.15
CA VAL A 522 61.33 14.80 -13.38
C VAL A 522 60.64 16.15 -13.13
N ARG A 523 61.29 17.25 -13.49
CA ARG A 523 60.78 18.62 -13.32
C ARG A 523 59.94 19.06 -14.52
N PRO A 524 58.96 19.96 -14.35
CA PRO A 524 58.30 20.62 -15.47
C PRO A 524 59.18 21.73 -16.07
N VAL A 525 59.09 21.93 -17.39
CA VAL A 525 59.74 23.05 -18.10
C VAL A 525 58.67 23.98 -18.66
N ARG A 526 58.71 25.25 -18.23
CA ARG A 526 58.10 26.39 -18.95
C ARG A 526 59.11 26.96 -19.94
N ARG A 527 58.65 27.45 -21.09
CA ARG A 527 59.16 28.64 -21.81
C ARG A 527 58.22 28.97 -22.98
N GLY A 528 58.20 30.24 -23.41
CA GLY A 528 57.39 30.69 -24.55
C GLY A 528 58.05 31.83 -25.32
N GLY A 529 57.61 32.03 -26.58
CA GLY A 529 58.01 33.12 -27.49
C GLY A 529 59.41 33.01 -28.12
N PRO A 530 59.74 33.80 -29.18
CA PRO A 530 58.94 34.87 -29.78
C PRO A 530 58.86 34.95 -31.35
N SER A 531 57.79 35.61 -31.84
CA SER A 531 57.66 36.49 -33.04
C SER A 531 58.48 36.31 -34.36
N ARG A 532 57.81 36.38 -35.54
CA ARG A 532 57.76 37.57 -36.46
C ARG A 532 57.14 37.30 -37.87
N ARG A 533 56.43 38.32 -38.42
CA ARG A 533 56.15 38.64 -39.86
C ARG A 533 55.23 37.69 -40.67
N ARG A 534 54.45 38.11 -41.70
CA ARG A 534 53.83 39.41 -42.15
C ARG A 534 52.86 39.13 -43.34
N ARG A 535 51.95 40.08 -43.66
CA ARG A 535 50.96 40.11 -44.80
C ARG A 535 49.73 39.20 -44.61
N ALA A 536 48.44 39.56 -44.79
CA ALA A 536 47.66 40.70 -45.34
C ALA A 536 47.03 40.50 -46.75
N HIS A 537 45.68 40.60 -46.79
CA HIS A 537 44.64 40.71 -47.86
C HIS A 537 43.48 39.74 -47.50
N ALA A 538 42.21 40.11 -47.31
CA ALA A 538 41.29 41.12 -47.88
C ALA A 538 40.74 40.75 -49.27
N GLY A 539 39.42 40.59 -49.40
CA GLY A 539 38.70 40.32 -50.65
C GLY A 539 37.26 39.81 -50.42
N GLU A 540 36.25 40.57 -50.87
CA GLU A 540 34.80 40.31 -50.70
C GLU A 540 34.11 39.82 -52.00
N HIS A 541 32.84 39.40 -51.85
CA HIS A 541 31.74 39.44 -52.83
C HIS A 541 31.75 38.55 -54.11
N GLY A 542 30.54 38.09 -54.51
CA GLY A 542 30.15 38.03 -55.93
C GLY A 542 29.32 36.84 -56.44
N ALA A 543 27.98 36.96 -56.38
CA ALA A 543 26.95 36.52 -57.36
C ALA A 543 26.93 35.11 -58.04
N GLY A 544 25.69 34.61 -58.29
CA GLY A 544 25.37 33.55 -59.29
C GLY A 544 25.18 34.15 -60.71
N PRO A 545 24.35 33.57 -61.64
CA PRO A 545 23.27 32.57 -61.47
C PRO A 545 23.12 31.48 -62.60
N GLY A 546 22.06 30.64 -62.55
CA GLY A 546 21.54 29.83 -63.69
C GLY A 546 20.92 28.46 -63.29
N VAL A 547 19.59 28.20 -63.22
CA VAL A 547 18.52 28.11 -64.28
C VAL A 547 18.70 26.84 -65.15
N ARG A 548 17.88 25.76 -65.20
CA ARG A 548 16.46 25.37 -64.88
C ARG A 548 16.40 23.89 -64.35
N GLY A 549 15.29 23.22 -64.00
CA GLY A 549 13.84 23.54 -63.88
C GLY A 549 12.98 22.32 -63.45
N GLY A 550 11.75 22.52 -62.95
CA GLY A 550 10.75 21.46 -62.63
C GLY A 550 9.84 21.10 -63.83
N PRO A 551 8.88 20.14 -63.72
CA PRO A 551 7.60 20.31 -62.99
C PRO A 551 7.14 19.02 -62.22
N ARG A 552 5.99 18.87 -61.53
CA ARG A 552 4.88 19.71 -61.01
C ARG A 552 4.20 18.93 -59.85
N ARG A 553 3.59 19.63 -58.88
CA ARG A 553 2.54 19.09 -57.99
C ARG A 553 1.16 19.66 -58.38
N PRO A 554 0.04 19.06 -57.93
CA PRO A 554 -1.17 19.78 -57.57
C PRO A 554 -1.25 20.06 -56.04
N ARG A 555 -1.88 21.18 -55.67
CA ARG A 555 -2.51 21.42 -54.33
C ARG A 555 -3.93 20.81 -54.38
N ALA A 556 -4.69 20.51 -53.33
CA ALA A 556 -5.04 21.20 -52.07
C ALA A 556 -5.80 20.17 -51.18
N ALA A 557 -6.36 20.41 -49.99
CA ALA A 557 -6.51 21.59 -49.13
C ALA A 557 -6.47 21.16 -47.64
N ARG A 558 -6.57 22.11 -46.70
CA ARG A 558 -6.71 21.84 -45.25
C ARG A 558 -8.18 21.55 -44.91
N GLU A 559 -8.44 20.55 -44.07
CA GLU A 559 -9.54 20.50 -43.08
C GLU A 559 -9.48 19.20 -42.25
N GLY A 560 -10.13 19.16 -41.08
CA GLY A 560 -10.57 17.87 -40.49
C GLY A 560 -9.67 17.14 -39.48
N ALA A 561 -8.98 17.83 -38.56
CA ALA A 561 -8.32 17.17 -37.42
C ALA A 561 -9.31 16.70 -36.33
N ALA A 562 -10.27 15.82 -36.67
CA ALA A 562 -11.16 15.12 -35.72
C ALA A 562 -12.02 14.00 -36.37
N ARG A 563 -11.45 12.83 -36.71
CA ARG A 563 -12.13 11.51 -36.83
C ARG A 563 -11.20 10.42 -37.39
N ALA A 564 -10.47 9.73 -36.49
CA ALA A 564 -9.79 8.45 -36.80
C ALA A 564 -9.49 7.67 -35.50
N ALA A 565 -10.48 7.58 -34.61
CA ALA A 565 -10.39 6.86 -33.33
C ALA A 565 -11.66 6.01 -33.08
N ARG A 566 -12.12 5.33 -34.14
CA ARG A 566 -13.03 4.18 -34.12
C ARG A 566 -12.56 3.23 -35.23
N GLU A 567 -12.75 1.93 -35.03
CA GLU A 567 -12.34 0.84 -35.95
C GLU A 567 -10.85 0.45 -36.01
N VAL A 568 -10.26 0.10 -34.86
CA VAL A 568 -9.42 -1.12 -34.77
C VAL A 568 -9.72 -1.82 -33.45
N GLY A 569 -10.70 -2.71 -33.45
CA GLY A 569 -11.12 -3.44 -32.25
C GLY A 569 -11.65 -4.81 -32.58
N ARG A 570 -10.75 -5.78 -32.80
CA ARG A 570 -10.96 -7.24 -32.82
C ARG A 570 -9.67 -7.97 -33.22
N ALA A 571 -8.95 -8.54 -32.26
CA ALA A 571 -8.10 -9.73 -32.41
C ALA A 571 -7.46 -10.11 -31.06
N ALA A 572 -8.13 -10.99 -30.30
CA ALA A 572 -7.51 -11.78 -29.23
C ALA A 572 -8.03 -13.22 -29.37
N PRO A 573 -7.18 -14.25 -29.29
CA PRO A 573 -7.56 -15.60 -29.69
C PRO A 573 -8.41 -16.30 -28.62
N ALA A 574 -9.46 -16.99 -29.08
CA ALA A 574 -10.29 -17.84 -28.22
C ALA A 574 -9.65 -19.22 -28.03
N LEU A 575 -9.62 -19.71 -26.79
CA LEU A 575 -9.38 -21.12 -26.51
C LEU A 575 -10.72 -21.86 -26.38
N SER A 576 -10.85 -22.94 -27.14
CA SER A 576 -12.09 -23.70 -27.30
C SER A 576 -12.45 -24.53 -26.06
N ARG A 577 -13.72 -24.49 -25.66
CA ARG A 577 -14.41 -25.60 -24.99
C ARG A 577 -15.63 -25.99 -25.80
N GLY A 578 -15.62 -27.20 -26.36
CA GLY A 578 -16.81 -27.80 -26.93
C GLY A 578 -17.57 -28.61 -25.88
N CYS A 579 -18.88 -28.43 -25.82
CA CYS A 579 -19.83 -29.45 -25.39
C CYS A 579 -21.15 -29.18 -26.12
N GLY A 580 -21.78 -30.23 -26.62
CA GLY A 580 -22.81 -30.15 -27.65
C GLY A 580 -24.18 -29.65 -27.18
N GLU A 581 -25.00 -29.34 -28.18
CA GLU A 581 -26.38 -28.90 -28.04
C GLU A 581 -27.30 -29.97 -27.44
N SER A 582 -28.36 -29.53 -26.78
CA SER A 582 -29.71 -29.97 -27.15
C SER A 582 -30.75 -29.02 -26.58
N ALA A 583 -31.71 -28.63 -27.41
CA ALA A 583 -32.77 -27.71 -27.07
C ALA A 583 -34.03 -28.45 -26.62
N SER A 584 -34.82 -27.85 -25.72
CA SER A 584 -36.24 -27.62 -26.01
C SER A 584 -36.95 -26.71 -25.00
N THR A 585 -37.44 -25.61 -25.55
CA THR A 585 -38.61 -24.80 -25.18
C THR A 585 -39.67 -25.32 -24.19
N ARG A 586 -40.16 -24.35 -23.41
CA ARG A 586 -41.58 -24.03 -23.08
C ARG A 586 -42.30 -24.64 -21.85
N ARG A 587 -42.80 -23.68 -21.05
CA ARG A 587 -44.12 -23.63 -20.36
C ARG A 587 -44.38 -24.55 -19.15
N GLY A 588 -44.53 -23.92 -17.98
CA GLY A 588 -45.59 -24.30 -17.03
C GLY A 588 -46.96 -23.74 -17.47
N PRO A 589 -48.00 -23.71 -16.61
CA PRO A 589 -48.03 -23.97 -15.15
C PRO A 589 -49.08 -25.02 -14.73
N SER A 590 -49.15 -25.38 -13.43
CA SER A 590 -50.39 -25.29 -12.60
C SER A 590 -50.26 -25.99 -11.23
N ARG A 591 -51.20 -25.68 -10.32
CA ARG A 591 -51.28 -26.15 -8.93
C ARG A 591 -52.21 -27.38 -8.78
N SER A 592 -51.88 -28.30 -7.87
CA SER A 592 -52.77 -29.01 -6.90
C SER A 592 -52.09 -30.33 -6.49
N ALA A 593 -51.67 -30.58 -5.25
CA ALA A 593 -52.43 -30.73 -3.99
C ALA A 593 -53.17 -32.08 -3.84
N ARG A 594 -52.81 -32.80 -2.76
CA ARG A 594 -53.41 -34.03 -2.17
C ARG A 594 -53.18 -35.36 -2.91
N GLY A 595 -53.07 -36.43 -2.13
CA GLY A 595 -53.18 -37.81 -2.61
C GLY A 595 -52.20 -38.79 -1.92
N ASP A 596 -52.58 -39.32 -0.78
CA ASP A 596 -51.82 -40.37 -0.08
C ASP A 596 -51.65 -41.66 -0.88
N GLY A 597 -50.52 -42.33 -0.62
CA GLY A 597 -50.59 -43.71 -0.12
C GLY A 597 -50.39 -44.87 -1.11
N ARG A 598 -49.35 -45.66 -0.83
CA ARG A 598 -49.30 -47.14 -0.98
C ARG A 598 -49.74 -47.66 -2.38
N GLY A 599 -48.85 -47.93 -3.32
CA GLY A 599 -47.66 -48.77 -3.13
C GLY A 599 -48.02 -50.25 -3.04
N ARG A 600 -48.02 -50.97 -4.18
CA ARG A 600 -47.79 -52.43 -4.24
C ARG A 600 -47.10 -52.83 -5.54
N ARG A 601 -46.16 -53.76 -5.42
CA ARG A 601 -45.31 -54.26 -6.51
C ARG A 601 -46.03 -55.37 -7.28
N GLY A 602 -45.84 -55.41 -8.60
CA GLY A 602 -46.17 -56.55 -9.46
C GLY A 602 -45.14 -56.67 -10.59
N ARG A 603 -44.06 -57.43 -10.37
CA ARG A 603 -43.09 -57.78 -11.42
C ARG A 603 -43.56 -59.04 -12.13
N ILE A 604 -43.59 -59.02 -13.47
CA ILE A 604 -43.53 -60.24 -14.29
C ILE A 604 -42.36 -60.08 -15.28
N ARG A 605 -41.35 -60.93 -15.10
CA ARG A 605 -40.31 -61.32 -16.09
C ARG A 605 -40.93 -62.39 -17.03
N PRO A 606 -40.34 -62.79 -18.18
CA PRO A 606 -38.89 -62.85 -18.51
C PRO A 606 -38.61 -62.34 -19.96
N ARG A 607 -37.53 -62.61 -20.71
CA ARG A 607 -36.37 -63.56 -20.68
C ARG A 607 -35.10 -62.83 -21.17
N SER A 608 -33.95 -63.42 -20.86
CA SER A 608 -32.61 -62.95 -21.25
C SER A 608 -32.10 -63.61 -22.54
N THR A 609 -31.36 -62.84 -23.32
CA THR A 609 -30.01 -63.18 -23.80
C THR A 609 -29.13 -61.97 -23.55
#